data_AF-M2P547-F1
#
_entry.id   AF-M2P547-F1
#
_cell.length_a   1.000
_cell.length_b   1.000
_cell.length_c   1.000
_cell.angle_alpha   90.00
_cell.angle_beta   90.00
_cell.angle_gamma   90.00
#
_symmetry.space_group_name_H-M   'P 1'
#
loop_
_entity.id
_entity.type
_entity.pdbx_description
1 polymer ?
#
loop_
_entity_poly.entity_id
_entity_poly.type
_entity_poly.pdbx_seq_one_letter_code
_entity_poly.pdbx_strand_id
1 'polypeptide(L)'
;MVPLSHLRTTLTVSPSEPTVVEAASRLMRREGFHAGIALYSILLRHAPPVSRGFHGDIVVASVILDTLDNCTFDHFGQKTRFIVPVKNFLEALLPQDSCEQLNYSPSSRSSEHHTSDLEEMFQRSSMYVTHFIRALDLGVLRREILIRYVVRGAGIICSSKDGRVDLVLPFLYSGNALTATNVSAVLVR
;
A
#
# COMPACT_ATOMS: atom_id res chain seq x y z
N MET A 1 -23.67 1.94 -34.29
CA MET A 1 -22.43 2.30 -33.57
C MET A 1 -22.77 2.53 -32.11
N VAL A 2 -22.29 1.68 -31.21
CA VAL A 2 -22.45 1.86 -29.76
C VAL A 2 -21.40 2.87 -29.28
N PRO A 3 -21.73 3.86 -28.43
CA PRO A 3 -20.75 4.84 -27.97
C PRO A 3 -19.72 4.16 -27.05
N LEU A 4 -18.43 4.36 -27.34
CA LEU A 4 -17.28 3.86 -26.57
C LEU A 4 -17.09 4.58 -25.21
N SER A 5 -18.15 5.08 -24.58
CA SER A 5 -18.10 5.89 -23.34
C SER A 5 -17.91 5.09 -22.05
N HIS A 6 -17.51 3.81 -22.11
CA HIS A 6 -17.37 2.94 -20.95
C HIS A 6 -15.94 2.45 -20.66
N LEU A 7 -14.93 2.93 -21.39
CA LEU A 7 -13.54 2.69 -21.00
C LEU A 7 -13.12 3.72 -19.95
N ARG A 8 -13.44 3.42 -18.68
CA ARG A 8 -12.91 4.15 -17.52
C ARG A 8 -11.39 4.01 -17.51
N THR A 9 -10.70 5.07 -17.92
CA THR A 9 -9.26 5.05 -18.11
C THR A 9 -8.59 5.20 -16.74
N THR A 10 -7.97 4.15 -16.24
CA THR A 10 -6.92 4.30 -15.23
C THR A 10 -5.76 5.01 -15.90
N LEU A 11 -5.47 6.25 -15.52
CA LEU A 11 -4.32 6.97 -16.03
C LEU A 11 -3.10 6.39 -15.33
N THR A 12 -2.46 5.41 -15.98
CA THR A 12 -1.12 4.99 -15.61
C THR A 12 -0.21 6.16 -15.95
N VAL A 13 0.15 6.98 -14.95
CA VAL A 13 1.40 7.74 -15.02
C VAL A 13 2.47 6.75 -15.44
N SER A 14 3.21 7.06 -16.51
CA SER A 14 4.14 6.14 -17.17
C SER A 14 4.85 5.28 -16.13
N PRO A 15 4.88 3.95 -16.29
CA PRO A 15 5.65 3.11 -15.40
C PRO A 15 7.05 3.70 -15.36
N SER A 16 7.55 4.00 -14.15
CA SER A 16 8.93 4.39 -13.96
C SER A 16 9.79 3.41 -14.76
N GLU A 17 10.61 3.89 -15.69
CA GLU A 17 11.40 3.00 -16.53
C GLU A 17 12.18 2.03 -15.63
N PRO A 18 12.15 0.71 -15.89
CA PRO A 18 12.77 -0.28 -15.00
C PRO A 18 14.21 0.07 -14.63
N THR A 19 14.95 0.66 -15.57
CA THR A 19 16.31 1.16 -15.37
C THR A 19 16.40 2.27 -14.32
N VAL A 20 15.49 3.24 -14.35
CA VAL A 20 15.44 4.35 -13.40
C VAL A 20 15.05 3.85 -12.01
N VAL A 21 14.10 2.92 -11.93
CA VAL A 21 13.69 2.30 -10.66
C VAL A 21 14.84 1.52 -10.03
N GLU A 22 15.54 0.71 -10.82
CA GLU A 22 16.69 -0.06 -10.35
C GLU A 22 17.84 0.86 -9.91
N ALA A 23 18.13 1.91 -10.68
CA ALA A 23 19.15 2.89 -10.32
C ALA A 23 18.79 3.63 -9.01
N ALA A 24 17.51 4.04 -8.85
CA ALA A 24 17.02 4.66 -7.64
C ALA A 24 17.13 3.69 -6.44
N SER A 25 16.68 2.45 -6.60
CA SER A 25 16.79 1.39 -5.59
C SER A 25 18.24 1.18 -5.13
N ARG A 26 19.18 1.10 -6.07
CA ARG A 26 20.62 0.98 -5.75
C ARG A 26 21.17 2.20 -5.04
N LEU A 27 20.72 3.41 -5.40
CA LEU A 27 21.13 4.65 -4.74
C LEU A 27 20.60 4.70 -3.31
N MET A 28 19.35 4.31 -3.12
CA MET A 28 18.66 4.32 -1.82
C MET A 28 19.27 3.36 -0.81
N ARG A 29 19.90 2.27 -1.27
CA ARG A 29 20.60 1.29 -0.41
C ARG A 29 22.03 1.69 -0.02
N ARG A 30 22.55 2.82 -0.51
CA ARG A 30 23.89 3.27 -0.12
C ARG A 30 23.88 3.73 1.33
N GLU A 31 24.96 3.42 2.04
CA GLU A 31 25.18 3.92 3.38
C GLU A 31 25.12 5.46 3.41
N GLY A 32 24.36 6.01 4.36
CA GLY A 32 24.13 7.45 4.50
C GLY A 32 23.07 8.04 3.57
N PHE A 33 22.44 7.25 2.68
CA PHE A 33 21.28 7.74 1.94
C PHE A 33 20.03 7.73 2.82
N HIS A 34 19.39 8.89 2.96
CA HIS A 34 18.16 9.05 3.73
C HIS A 34 17.00 9.45 2.81
N ALA A 35 16.17 8.47 2.43
CA ALA A 35 15.06 8.67 1.49
C ALA A 35 14.09 9.77 1.94
N GLY A 36 13.74 9.81 3.23
CA GLY A 36 12.87 10.85 3.79
C GLY A 36 13.46 12.26 3.66
N ILE A 37 14.77 12.42 3.92
CA ILE A 37 15.46 13.71 3.79
C ILE A 37 15.54 14.13 2.33
N ALA A 38 15.87 13.20 1.43
CA ALA A 38 15.92 13.45 0.00
C ALA A 38 14.54 13.91 -0.53
N LEU A 39 13.48 13.18 -0.19
CA LEU A 39 12.11 13.54 -0.56
C LEU A 39 11.72 14.91 0.01
N TYR A 40 11.99 15.16 1.29
CA TYR A 40 11.72 16.44 1.94
C TYR A 40 12.44 17.60 1.23
N SER A 41 13.72 17.42 0.89
CA SER A 41 14.52 18.43 0.19
C SER A 41 13.96 18.76 -1.21
N ILE A 42 13.43 17.77 -1.93
CA ILE A 42 12.78 17.94 -3.24
C ILE A 42 11.48 18.72 -3.07
N LEU A 43 10.65 18.34 -2.10
CA LEU A 43 9.37 19.00 -1.84
C LEU A 43 9.59 20.46 -1.42
N LEU A 44 10.55 20.76 -0.55
CA LEU A 44 10.87 22.14 -0.17
C LEU A 44 11.32 23.02 -1.33
N ARG A 45 12.04 22.46 -2.31
CA ARG A 45 12.61 23.23 -3.43
C ARG A 45 11.62 23.45 -4.57
N HIS A 46 10.67 22.54 -4.76
CA HIS A 46 9.91 22.45 -6.00
C HIS A 46 8.38 22.39 -5.81
N ALA A 47 7.87 22.36 -4.58
CA ALA A 47 6.44 22.17 -4.31
C ALA A 47 5.87 23.18 -3.29
N PRO A 48 4.55 23.47 -3.35
CA PRO A 48 3.83 24.14 -2.27
C PRO A 48 3.88 23.31 -0.96
N PRO A 49 3.51 23.90 0.20
CA PRO A 49 3.54 23.22 1.49
C PRO A 49 2.84 21.87 1.46
N VAL A 50 3.42 20.87 2.14
CA VAL A 50 2.84 19.52 2.23
C VAL A 50 1.51 19.60 2.96
N SER A 51 0.43 19.18 2.30
CA SER A 51 -0.90 19.07 2.90
C SER A 51 -1.61 17.79 2.44
N ARG A 52 -2.73 17.45 3.07
CA ARG A 52 -3.60 16.38 2.56
C ARG A 52 -4.02 16.72 1.13
N GLY A 53 -3.77 15.81 0.17
CA GLY A 53 -4.03 16.01 -1.25
C GLY A 53 -2.95 16.76 -2.06
N PHE A 54 -2.06 17.51 -1.40
CA PHE A 54 -0.88 18.14 -2.03
C PHE A 54 0.39 17.54 -1.46
N HIS A 55 0.99 16.59 -2.20
CA HIS A 55 2.25 15.90 -1.84
C HIS A 55 2.20 15.01 -0.59
N GLY A 56 1.20 15.15 0.29
CA GLY A 56 1.03 14.26 1.44
C GLY A 56 0.80 12.80 1.03
N ASP A 57 0.11 12.57 -0.07
CA ASP A 57 -0.09 11.23 -0.66
C ASP A 57 1.24 10.58 -1.08
N ILE A 58 2.18 11.37 -1.60
CA ILE A 58 3.54 10.91 -1.95
C ILE A 58 4.32 10.55 -0.68
N VAL A 59 4.21 11.35 0.39
CA VAL A 59 4.88 11.07 1.67
C VAL A 59 4.37 9.77 2.27
N VAL A 60 3.04 9.59 2.36
CA VAL A 60 2.46 8.35 2.90
C VAL A 60 2.79 7.14 2.03
N ALA A 61 2.73 7.29 0.70
CA ALA A 61 3.15 6.24 -0.23
C ALA A 61 4.62 5.84 -0.03
N SER A 62 5.52 6.81 0.19
CA SER A 62 6.93 6.55 0.46
C SER A 62 7.12 5.79 1.77
N VAL A 63 6.41 6.14 2.84
CA VAL A 63 6.47 5.42 4.12
C VAL A 63 6.02 3.97 3.93
N ILE A 64 4.91 3.73 3.22
CA ILE A 64 4.40 2.38 2.99
C ILE A 64 5.38 1.52 2.18
N LEU A 65 6.00 2.08 1.14
CA LEU A 65 7.00 1.34 0.35
C LEU A 65 8.24 1.03 1.20
N ASP A 66 8.72 1.99 1.99
CA ASP A 66 9.85 1.77 2.89
C ASP A 66 9.55 0.68 3.93
N THR A 67 8.37 0.71 4.55
CA THR A 67 7.92 -0.36 5.46
C THR A 67 7.90 -1.72 4.79
N LEU A 68 7.38 -1.81 3.56
CA LEU A 68 7.32 -3.06 2.80
C LEU A 68 8.71 -3.53 2.39
N ASP A 69 9.61 -2.63 2.01
CA ASP A 69 11.00 -2.93 1.68
C ASP A 69 11.74 -3.47 2.91
N ASN A 70 11.57 -2.84 4.08
CA ASN A 70 12.11 -3.34 5.35
C ASN A 70 11.55 -4.72 5.75
N CYS A 71 10.34 -5.06 5.31
CA CYS A 71 9.78 -6.41 5.49
C CYS A 71 10.27 -7.43 4.45
N THR A 72 10.83 -6.96 3.33
CA THR A 72 11.16 -7.75 2.13
C THR A 72 12.66 -8.05 2.05
N PHE A 73 13.50 -7.10 2.45
CA PHE A 73 14.95 -7.16 2.39
C PHE A 73 15.55 -7.20 3.79
N ASP A 74 16.70 -7.88 3.95
CA ASP A 74 17.49 -7.79 5.17
C ASP A 74 18.38 -6.54 5.19
N HIS A 75 19.12 -6.36 6.29
CA HIS A 75 20.06 -5.25 6.48
C HIS A 75 21.20 -5.21 5.44
N PHE A 76 21.46 -6.32 4.74
CA PHE A 76 22.44 -6.40 3.66
C PHE A 76 21.82 -6.14 2.28
N GLY A 77 20.52 -5.83 2.23
CA GLY A 77 19.77 -5.63 0.99
C GLY A 77 19.46 -6.92 0.24
N GLN A 78 19.66 -8.09 0.87
CA GLN A 78 19.27 -9.36 0.30
C GLN A 78 17.78 -9.60 0.51
N LYS A 79 17.13 -10.08 -0.55
CA LYS A 79 15.69 -10.35 -0.52
C LYS A 79 15.41 -11.58 0.33
N THR A 80 14.68 -11.41 1.43
CA THR A 80 14.29 -12.51 2.33
C THR A 80 12.93 -13.10 1.97
N ARG A 81 12.03 -12.28 1.44
CA ARG A 81 10.70 -12.70 0.94
C ARG A 81 10.25 -11.78 -0.17
N PHE A 82 9.25 -12.20 -0.95
CA PHE A 82 8.62 -11.34 -1.98
C PHE A 82 7.21 -10.91 -1.60
N ILE A 83 6.53 -11.75 -0.84
CA ILE A 83 5.17 -11.55 -0.37
C ILE A 83 5.25 -11.38 1.14
N VAL A 84 4.71 -10.27 1.64
CA VAL A 84 4.81 -9.87 3.04
C VAL A 84 3.54 -10.31 3.78
N PRO A 85 3.63 -11.02 4.92
CA PRO A 85 2.47 -11.25 5.76
C PRO A 85 1.90 -9.90 6.24
N VAL A 86 0.58 -9.72 6.16
CA VAL A 86 -0.05 -8.43 6.52
C VAL A 86 0.25 -8.04 7.96
N LYS A 87 0.32 -9.03 8.86
CA LYS A 87 0.73 -8.82 10.25
C LYS A 87 2.10 -8.14 10.35
N ASN A 88 3.13 -8.70 9.72
CA ASN A 88 4.48 -8.14 9.75
C ASN A 88 4.51 -6.71 9.21
N PHE A 89 3.72 -6.42 8.17
CA PHE A 89 3.59 -5.05 7.67
C PHE A 89 2.96 -4.11 8.70
N LEU A 90 1.88 -4.51 9.38
CA LEU A 90 1.25 -3.70 10.41
C LEU A 90 2.17 -3.45 11.61
N GLU A 91 2.90 -4.48 12.05
CA GLU A 91 3.89 -4.38 13.13
C GLU A 91 5.08 -3.48 12.76
N ALA A 92 5.49 -3.47 11.49
CA ALA A 92 6.56 -2.60 11.02
C ALA A 92 6.09 -1.16 10.76
N LEU A 93 4.80 -0.96 10.43
CA LEU A 93 4.24 0.37 10.15
C LEU A 93 3.91 1.15 11.43
N LEU A 94 3.40 0.45 12.45
CA LEU A 94 2.82 1.05 13.63
C LEU A 94 3.78 0.97 14.82
N PRO A 95 3.77 1.97 15.72
CA PRO A 95 4.44 1.84 17.02
C PRO A 95 3.88 0.64 17.81
N GLN A 96 4.73 0.02 18.64
CA GLN A 96 4.36 -1.17 19.42
C GLN A 96 3.07 -0.97 20.24
N ASP A 97 2.93 0.16 20.91
CA ASP A 97 1.73 0.50 21.70
C ASP A 97 0.45 0.51 20.85
N SER A 98 0.55 0.91 19.58
CA SER A 98 -0.59 0.90 18.64
C SER A 98 -0.92 -0.51 18.16
N CYS A 99 0.07 -1.39 18.00
CA CYS A 99 -0.16 -2.81 17.69
C CYS A 99 -0.87 -3.53 18.84
N GLU A 100 -0.51 -3.22 20.08
CA GLU A 100 -1.19 -3.78 21.26
C GLU A 100 -2.66 -3.35 21.31
N GLN A 101 -2.96 -2.07 21.05
CA GLN A 101 -4.34 -1.57 20.96
C GLN A 101 -5.16 -2.26 19.86
N LEU A 102 -4.53 -2.69 18.76
CA LEU A 102 -5.22 -3.41 17.70
C LEU A 102 -5.65 -4.83 18.12
N ASN A 103 -4.90 -5.50 19.01
CA ASN A 103 -5.30 -6.79 19.56
C ASN A 103 -6.55 -6.68 20.44
N TYR A 104 -6.73 -5.55 21.13
CA TYR A 104 -7.91 -5.30 21.96
C TYR A 104 -9.08 -4.66 21.20
N SER A 105 -8.88 -4.30 19.93
CA SER A 105 -9.91 -3.68 19.12
C SER A 105 -10.88 -4.74 18.58
N PRO A 106 -12.20 -4.55 18.75
CA PRO A 106 -13.18 -5.54 18.33
C PRO A 106 -13.15 -5.72 16.81
N SER A 107 -12.96 -6.95 16.35
CA SER A 107 -13.19 -7.29 14.95
C SER A 107 -14.68 -7.15 14.67
N SER A 108 -15.06 -6.39 13.64
CA SER A 108 -16.47 -6.16 13.29
C SER A 108 -17.13 -7.35 12.58
N ARG A 109 -16.54 -8.55 12.66
CA ARG A 109 -17.12 -9.77 12.09
C ARG A 109 -18.34 -10.17 12.92
N SER A 110 -19.52 -9.77 12.45
CA SER A 110 -20.86 -10.33 12.69
C SER A 110 -21.04 -11.15 13.98
N SER A 111 -21.53 -10.48 15.02
CA SER A 111 -22.45 -10.92 16.09
C SER A 111 -22.34 -12.27 16.81
N GLU A 112 -21.50 -13.21 16.42
CA GLU A 112 -21.37 -14.49 17.09
C GLU A 112 -19.89 -14.85 17.19
N HIS A 113 -19.40 -14.70 18.42
CA HIS A 113 -18.20 -15.32 18.98
C HIS A 113 -17.01 -15.45 18.01
N HIS A 114 -16.02 -14.58 18.16
CA HIS A 114 -14.61 -14.94 18.41
C HIS A 114 -13.80 -13.64 18.47
N THR A 115 -13.25 -13.35 19.65
CA THR A 115 -12.10 -12.44 19.82
C THR A 115 -10.88 -13.13 19.23
N SER A 116 -10.84 -13.27 17.92
CA SER A 116 -9.63 -13.70 17.24
C SER A 116 -8.65 -12.54 17.34
N ASP A 117 -7.56 -12.74 18.09
CA ASP A 117 -6.46 -11.77 18.14
C ASP A 117 -5.96 -11.48 16.71
N LEU A 118 -5.31 -10.33 16.53
CA LEU A 118 -4.83 -9.87 15.22
C LEU A 118 -3.96 -10.92 14.53
N GLU A 119 -3.20 -11.69 15.32
CA GLU A 119 -2.44 -12.87 14.89
C GLU A 119 -3.32 -13.87 14.13
N GLU A 120 -4.41 -14.33 14.74
CA GLU A 120 -5.30 -15.34 14.15
C GLU A 120 -6.03 -14.76 12.94
N MET A 121 -6.46 -13.49 13.02
CA MET A 121 -7.15 -12.81 11.93
C MET A 121 -6.32 -12.71 10.65
N PHE A 122 -5.01 -12.45 10.77
CA PHE A 122 -4.12 -12.24 9.62
C PHE A 122 -3.11 -13.37 9.40
N GLN A 123 -3.23 -14.50 10.10
CA GLN A 123 -2.28 -15.62 10.05
C GLN A 123 -2.00 -16.11 8.62
N ARG A 124 -3.02 -16.08 7.76
CA ARG A 124 -2.94 -16.48 6.35
C ARG A 124 -3.07 -15.31 5.38
N SER A 125 -2.99 -14.09 5.88
CA SER A 125 -3.09 -12.89 5.07
C SER A 125 -1.73 -12.46 4.55
N SER A 126 -1.68 -12.09 3.28
CA SER A 126 -0.45 -11.67 2.62
C SER A 126 -0.68 -10.52 1.66
N MET A 127 0.31 -9.65 1.55
CA MET A 127 0.28 -8.49 0.68
C MET A 127 1.54 -8.37 -0.15
N TYR A 128 1.38 -7.72 -1.29
CA TYR A 128 2.44 -7.41 -2.23
C TYR A 128 2.10 -6.07 -2.85
N VAL A 129 2.90 -5.04 -2.55
CA VAL A 129 2.76 -3.70 -3.11
C VAL A 129 4.15 -3.17 -3.41
N THR A 130 4.37 -2.73 -4.66
CA THR A 130 5.66 -2.22 -5.16
C THR A 130 5.55 -0.83 -5.74
N HIS A 131 4.33 -0.41 -6.10
CA HIS A 131 4.08 0.91 -6.67
C HIS A 131 2.66 1.36 -6.38
N PHE A 132 2.40 2.64 -6.62
CA PHE A 132 1.09 3.25 -6.47
C PHE A 132 0.51 3.69 -7.81
N ILE A 133 -0.81 3.57 -7.94
CA ILE A 133 -1.58 4.06 -9.07
C ILE A 133 -2.62 5.05 -8.55
N ARG A 134 -2.81 6.17 -9.24
CA ARG A 134 -3.87 7.12 -8.89
C ARG A 134 -5.21 6.65 -9.45
N ALA A 135 -6.19 6.44 -8.58
CA ALA A 135 -7.56 6.21 -8.99
C ALA A 135 -8.22 7.54 -9.39
N LEU A 136 -8.70 7.60 -10.63
CA LEU A 136 -9.49 8.74 -11.12
C LEU A 136 -10.97 8.62 -10.76
N ASP A 137 -11.43 7.41 -10.45
CA ASP A 137 -12.82 7.09 -10.13
C ASP A 137 -12.84 6.02 -9.02
N LEU A 138 -13.55 6.28 -7.91
CA LEU A 138 -13.66 5.36 -6.79
C LEU A 138 -14.41 4.06 -7.14
N GLY A 139 -15.11 4.01 -8.28
CA GLY A 139 -15.69 2.78 -8.81
C GLY A 139 -14.65 1.69 -9.14
N VAL A 140 -13.35 2.01 -9.12
CA VAL A 140 -12.26 1.02 -9.22
C VAL A 140 -11.95 0.29 -7.92
N LEU A 141 -12.49 0.75 -6.78
CA LEU A 141 -12.29 0.13 -5.45
C LEU A 141 -13.24 -1.04 -5.18
N ARG A 142 -13.92 -1.55 -6.21
CA ARG A 142 -14.76 -2.74 -6.11
C ARG A 142 -13.90 -4.00 -6.00
N ARG A 143 -14.36 -4.98 -5.23
CA ARG A 143 -13.58 -6.20 -4.92
C ARG A 143 -13.16 -6.96 -6.19
N GLU A 144 -14.01 -6.97 -7.22
CA GLU A 144 -13.75 -7.62 -8.51
C GLU A 144 -12.61 -6.94 -9.30
N ILE A 145 -12.30 -5.68 -8.97
CA ILE A 145 -11.23 -4.91 -9.60
C ILE A 145 -9.98 -4.91 -8.70
N LEU A 146 -10.14 -4.92 -7.37
CA LEU A 146 -9.03 -4.99 -6.41
C LEU A 146 -8.08 -6.17 -6.69
N ILE A 147 -8.61 -7.31 -7.13
CA ILE A 147 -7.80 -8.46 -7.55
C ILE A 147 -6.75 -8.10 -8.61
N ARG A 148 -7.09 -7.22 -9.56
CA ARG A 148 -6.18 -6.78 -10.63
C ARG A 148 -5.03 -5.95 -10.08
N TYR A 149 -5.28 -5.20 -9.01
CA TYR A 149 -4.25 -4.43 -8.33
C TYR A 149 -3.35 -5.35 -7.48
N VAL A 150 -3.89 -6.38 -6.84
CA VAL A 150 -3.09 -7.41 -6.14
C VAL A 150 -2.11 -8.08 -7.11
N VAL A 151 -2.57 -8.53 -8.29
CA VAL A 151 -1.71 -9.18 -9.30
C VAL A 151 -0.55 -8.27 -9.73
N ARG A 152 -0.79 -6.97 -9.83
CA ARG A 152 0.22 -5.99 -10.24
C ARG A 152 1.15 -5.58 -9.10
N GLY A 153 0.83 -5.91 -7.86
CA GLY A 153 1.49 -5.31 -6.69
C GLY A 153 1.26 -3.80 -6.60
N ALA A 154 0.04 -3.35 -6.89
CA ALA A 154 -0.28 -1.93 -6.95
C ALA A 154 -1.14 -1.49 -5.75
N GLY A 155 -0.62 -0.54 -4.97
CA GLY A 155 -1.43 0.27 -4.07
C GLY A 155 -2.17 1.34 -4.85
N ILE A 156 -3.23 1.89 -4.27
CA ILE A 156 -4.12 2.85 -4.95
C ILE A 156 -4.15 4.15 -4.16
N ILE A 157 -3.75 5.24 -4.79
CA ILE A 157 -3.94 6.60 -4.27
C ILE A 157 -5.31 7.09 -4.72
N CYS A 158 -6.16 7.44 -3.76
CA CYS A 158 -7.51 7.92 -4.01
C CYS A 158 -7.51 9.45 -4.04
N SER A 159 -7.78 10.05 -5.20
CA SER A 159 -8.14 11.47 -5.27
C SER A 159 -9.62 11.64 -4.90
N SER A 160 -9.99 11.30 -3.66
CA SER A 160 -11.37 11.56 -3.21
C SER A 160 -11.51 13.03 -2.79
N LYS A 161 -12.48 13.74 -3.37
CA LYS A 161 -12.83 15.11 -2.96
C LYS A 161 -13.37 15.17 -1.52
N ASP A 162 -13.86 14.05 -1.01
CA ASP A 162 -14.53 13.94 0.30
C ASP A 162 -13.57 13.57 1.44
N GLY A 163 -12.28 13.33 1.14
CA GLY A 163 -11.23 13.11 2.14
C GLY A 163 -11.46 11.91 3.08
N ARG A 164 -12.13 10.85 2.62
CA ARG A 164 -12.46 9.69 3.48
C ARG A 164 -11.45 8.55 3.44
N VAL A 165 -10.70 8.44 2.34
CA VAL A 165 -9.66 7.43 2.11
C VAL A 165 -8.61 8.07 1.20
N ASP A 166 -7.36 8.08 1.65
CA ASP A 166 -6.25 8.61 0.85
C ASP A 166 -5.56 7.47 0.09
N LEU A 167 -5.34 6.31 0.74
CA LEU A 167 -4.72 5.15 0.11
C LEU A 167 -5.49 3.86 0.39
N VAL A 168 -5.43 2.93 -0.57
CA VAL A 168 -5.96 1.57 -0.47
C VAL A 168 -4.84 0.59 -0.81
N LEU A 169 -4.51 -0.30 0.12
CA LEU A 169 -3.51 -1.35 -0.06
C LEU A 169 -4.22 -2.71 -0.14
N PRO A 170 -4.43 -3.25 -1.35
CA PRO A 170 -5.12 -4.52 -1.50
C PRO A 170 -4.23 -5.68 -1.04
N PHE A 171 -4.83 -6.69 -0.42
CA PHE A 171 -4.13 -7.86 0.07
C PHE A 171 -4.99 -9.11 -0.03
N LEU A 172 -4.33 -10.26 -0.03
CA LEU A 172 -4.96 -11.57 0.03
C LEU A 172 -5.28 -11.89 1.49
N TYR A 173 -6.55 -11.96 1.84
CA TYR A 173 -6.99 -12.14 3.23
C TYR A 173 -6.76 -13.56 3.75
N SER A 174 -7.00 -14.58 2.92
CA SER A 174 -6.78 -15.96 3.34
C SER A 174 -6.43 -16.87 2.18
N GLY A 175 -5.51 -17.78 2.46
CA GLY A 175 -5.05 -18.80 1.52
C GLY A 175 -3.96 -18.27 0.59
N ASN A 176 -3.71 -19.05 -0.47
CA ASN A 176 -2.56 -18.86 -1.35
C ASN A 176 -2.99 -18.70 -2.81
N ALA A 177 -4.27 -18.96 -3.10
CA ALA A 177 -4.88 -18.81 -4.40
C ALA A 177 -5.60 -17.47 -4.45
N LEU A 178 -5.34 -16.65 -5.47
CA LEU A 178 -5.98 -15.36 -5.63
C LEU A 178 -7.39 -15.55 -6.23
N THR A 179 -8.43 -15.23 -5.46
CA THR A 179 -9.83 -15.29 -5.90
C THR A 179 -10.55 -13.97 -5.61
N ALA A 180 -11.67 -13.72 -6.27
CA ALA A 180 -12.45 -12.52 -6.01
C ALA A 180 -13.04 -12.49 -4.59
N THR A 181 -13.12 -13.63 -3.89
CA THR A 181 -13.76 -13.76 -2.58
C THR A 181 -12.79 -13.61 -1.41
N ASN A 182 -11.49 -13.71 -1.64
CA ASN A 182 -10.47 -13.63 -0.60
C ASN A 182 -9.54 -12.42 -0.70
N VAL A 183 -9.95 -11.38 -1.43
CA VAL A 183 -9.25 -10.09 -1.47
C VAL A 183 -9.89 -9.10 -0.48
N SER A 184 -9.05 -8.48 0.32
CA SER A 184 -9.41 -7.37 1.22
C SER A 184 -8.44 -6.20 1.01
N ALA A 185 -8.57 -5.14 1.79
CA ALA A 185 -7.68 -3.98 1.69
C ALA A 185 -7.45 -3.30 3.05
N VAL A 186 -6.23 -2.78 3.23
CA VAL A 186 -5.92 -1.80 4.28
C VAL A 186 -6.26 -0.41 3.75
N LEU A 187 -6.97 0.38 4.55
CA LEU A 187 -7.37 1.74 4.21
C LEU A 187 -6.58 2.74 5.05
N VAL A 188 -5.97 3.73 4.40
CA VAL A 188 -5.21 4.81 5.05
C VAL A 188 -5.97 6.12 4.90
N ARG A 189 -5.99 6.92 5.98
CA ARG A 189 -6.77 8.16 6.12
C ARG A 189 -5.94 9.29 6.70
#